data_AF-A0A5B8KVX2-F1
#
_entry.id   AF-A0A5B8KVX2-F1
#
_cell.length_a   1.000
_cell.length_b   1.000
_cell.length_c   1.000
_cell.angle_alpha   90.00
_cell.angle_beta   90.00
_cell.angle_gamma   90.00
#
_symmetry.space_group_name_H-M   'P 1'
#
loop_
_entity.id
_entity.type
_entity.pdbx_description
1 polymer ?
#
loop_
_entity_poly.entity_id
_entity_poly.type
_entity_poly.pdbx_seq_one_letter_code
_entity_poly.pdbx_strand_id
1 'polypeptide(L)'
;MITRFARCTALLALAAPALVGHAWAGTNVYGGYDIFGGRETAYGETGGWTVSSATVDGKFAYCAGETHAGGQWRLGTDGMQWQLGVPYAPSTGEWQGEYEIDGRRMPASGVAANGWSFMWLGLQELDEVRNGSEIILDIARASIDLSLKGTAAVITKIEECVSRQGAGGNASAASTAQSQTDLYPTFEMCQPAGSVRTERNGPETAVTFRVDNSVPVPVDLFWIDPNGTSHPYGQIAPGQSIQMNTYAGHLWMATDGGSCAYQEVEPGAQTITFVVDAPPDTGGNGVSDNDTGKLPGTGLTHEQAAALIGGEKPSQEAFFDPYKDCKWAINETPFPTLDGPGYLLYYVPECKGRKSLLDYAGGAHYSELTVVDSAFAAYSEEPFTPPGYPLVRIADPGEGDLRANLLVRVRSEMEDSAMQPKCGILPTDYTGLPADHIVIGLMPEHRNDKPEYLEPYGAVGLCGPFGENDGVSFWRIFQRRAWFFNLGQDAYQDIDAASLTLVTSDGAGGWKRVQ
;
A
#
# COMPACT_ATOMS: atom_id res chain seq x y z
N MET A 1 -29.90 54.46 70.34
CA MET A 1 -30.37 53.91 69.05
C MET A 1 -29.15 53.60 68.19
N ILE A 2 -29.22 52.49 67.45
CA ILE A 2 -28.28 51.97 66.44
C ILE A 2 -27.15 51.06 66.99
N THR A 3 -27.59 49.81 67.19
CA THR A 3 -26.87 48.54 66.99
C THR A 3 -25.98 48.54 65.73
N ARG A 4 -24.75 48.03 65.83
CA ARG A 4 -24.00 47.51 64.66
C ARG A 4 -23.58 46.06 64.91
N PHE A 5 -24.13 45.23 64.03
CA PHE A 5 -23.95 43.80 63.89
C PHE A 5 -22.53 43.43 63.45
N ALA A 6 -22.03 42.32 64.01
CA ALA A 6 -20.94 41.55 63.47
C ALA A 6 -21.32 40.95 62.09
N ARG A 7 -20.38 40.97 61.14
CA ARG A 7 -20.42 40.08 59.98
C ARG A 7 -19.07 39.37 59.86
N CYS A 8 -19.12 38.06 60.09
CA CYS A 8 -18.11 37.10 59.64
C CYS A 8 -18.01 37.17 58.12
N THR A 9 -16.81 37.45 57.60
CA THR A 9 -16.49 37.25 56.19
C THR A 9 -15.88 35.86 56.05
N ALA A 10 -16.65 34.91 55.54
CA ALA A 10 -16.14 33.62 55.11
C ALA A 10 -15.30 33.83 53.83
N LEU A 11 -14.01 33.47 53.87
CA LEU A 11 -13.23 33.27 52.66
C LEU A 11 -13.75 31.99 51.98
N LEU A 12 -14.49 32.14 50.88
CA LEU A 12 -14.62 31.08 49.89
C LEU A 12 -13.30 31.00 49.12
N ALA A 13 -12.51 29.96 49.38
CA ALA A 13 -11.47 29.53 48.45
C ALA A 13 -12.19 28.96 47.20
N LEU A 14 -12.28 29.75 46.14
CA LEU A 14 -12.59 29.24 44.81
C LEU A 14 -11.42 28.36 44.38
N ALA A 15 -11.62 27.04 44.48
CA ALA A 15 -10.77 26.09 43.77
C ALA A 15 -10.94 26.38 42.27
N ALA A 16 -9.90 26.94 41.65
CA ALA A 16 -9.81 26.99 40.20
C ALA A 16 -9.87 25.54 39.70
N PRO A 17 -10.79 25.18 38.78
CA PRO A 17 -10.69 23.89 38.12
C PRO A 17 -9.36 23.90 37.38
N ALA A 18 -8.50 22.92 37.68
CA ALA A 18 -7.36 22.62 36.85
C ALA A 18 -7.91 22.43 35.43
N LEU A 19 -7.54 23.33 34.52
CA LEU A 19 -7.77 23.15 33.10
C LEU A 19 -6.99 21.90 32.69
N VAL A 20 -7.69 20.78 32.60
CA VAL A 20 -7.19 19.61 31.91
C VAL A 20 -7.05 20.04 30.46
N GLY A 21 -5.80 20.25 30.02
CA GLY A 21 -5.48 20.48 28.63
C GLY A 21 -6.06 19.32 27.83
N HIS A 22 -7.04 19.62 26.98
CA HIS A 22 -7.53 18.66 26.00
C HIS A 22 -6.38 18.44 25.02
N ALA A 23 -5.74 17.28 25.09
CA ALA A 23 -4.83 16.82 24.07
C ALA A 23 -5.69 16.58 22.81
N TRP A 24 -5.61 17.51 21.86
CA TRP A 24 -6.13 17.27 20.52
C TRP A 24 -5.16 16.28 19.86
N ALA A 25 -5.49 15.00 19.83
CA ALA A 25 -4.91 14.14 18.83
C ALA A 25 -5.38 14.66 17.48
N GLY A 26 -4.44 14.98 16.59
CA GLY A 26 -4.76 15.40 15.23
C GLY A 26 -5.40 14.21 14.53
N THR A 27 -6.70 14.28 14.25
CA THR A 27 -7.26 13.48 13.18
C THR A 27 -6.63 13.99 11.88
N ASN A 28 -5.95 13.13 11.15
CA ASN A 28 -5.29 13.52 9.92
C ASN A 28 -6.29 13.60 8.75
N VAL A 29 -5.80 14.06 7.60
CA VAL A 29 -6.63 14.40 6.43
C VAL A 29 -7.38 13.22 5.81
N TYR A 30 -6.99 11.96 6.10
CA TYR A 30 -7.71 10.77 5.66
C TYR A 30 -8.70 10.22 6.72
N GLY A 31 -8.84 10.90 7.86
CA GLY A 31 -9.77 10.52 8.93
C GLY A 31 -9.22 9.53 9.97
N GLY A 32 -7.92 9.23 9.93
CA GLY A 32 -7.20 8.44 10.94
C GLY A 32 -6.52 9.32 11.99
N TYR A 33 -5.56 8.75 12.74
CA TYR A 33 -4.83 9.46 13.80
C TYR A 33 -3.35 9.59 13.47
N ASP A 34 -2.77 10.78 13.72
CA ASP A 34 -1.33 10.89 13.81
C ASP A 34 -0.82 10.09 15.01
N ILE A 35 0.38 9.50 14.90
CA ILE A 35 1.03 8.75 16.00
C ILE A 35 1.57 9.67 17.11
N PHE A 36 0.79 10.70 17.48
CA PHE A 36 1.09 11.69 18.49
C PHE A 36 -0.18 12.34 19.07
N GLY A 37 -0.07 12.97 20.24
CA GLY A 37 -1.14 13.80 20.82
C GLY A 37 -2.30 13.05 21.49
N GLY A 38 -2.26 11.72 21.54
CA GLY A 38 -3.24 10.91 22.28
C GLY A 38 -2.85 10.74 23.74
N ARG A 39 -3.78 10.25 24.57
CA ARG A 39 -3.44 9.81 25.93
C ARG A 39 -2.73 8.46 25.84
N GLU A 40 -1.42 8.50 25.92
CA GLU A 40 -0.56 7.32 25.81
C GLU A 40 -0.40 6.57 27.13
N THR A 41 -0.36 5.24 27.03
CA THR A 41 -0.05 4.32 28.12
C THR A 41 1.00 3.33 27.63
N ALA A 42 2.02 3.07 28.44
CA ALA A 42 3.07 2.12 28.10
C ALA A 42 2.47 0.73 27.83
N TYR A 43 2.87 0.13 26.71
CA TYR A 43 2.40 -1.18 26.25
C TYR A 43 3.49 -2.25 26.40
N GLY A 44 4.75 -1.90 26.14
CA GLY A 44 5.89 -2.79 26.35
C GLY A 44 7.19 -2.24 25.79
N GLU A 45 8.27 -2.99 25.91
CA GLU A 45 9.59 -2.64 25.38
C GLU A 45 10.14 -3.79 24.54
N THR A 46 10.84 -3.48 23.45
CA THR A 46 11.49 -4.47 22.59
C THR A 46 12.58 -3.82 21.75
N GLY A 47 13.67 -4.53 21.44
CA GLY A 47 14.68 -4.06 20.48
C GLY A 47 15.33 -2.70 20.77
N GLY A 48 15.23 -2.19 22.01
CA GLY A 48 15.69 -0.83 22.38
C GLY A 48 14.62 0.27 22.22
N TRP A 49 13.38 -0.11 21.94
CA TRP A 49 12.23 0.77 21.74
C TRP A 49 11.20 0.59 22.85
N THR A 50 10.50 1.68 23.19
CA THR A 50 9.33 1.67 24.08
C THR A 50 8.08 1.81 23.24
N VAL A 51 7.17 0.85 23.33
CA VAL A 51 5.87 0.87 22.65
C VAL A 51 4.80 1.37 23.60
N SER A 52 4.00 2.33 23.13
CA SER A 52 2.85 2.89 23.82
C SER A 52 1.59 2.68 22.99
N SER A 53 0.48 2.44 23.67
CA SER A 53 -0.87 2.52 23.09
C SER A 53 -1.48 3.88 23.41
N ALA A 54 -2.20 4.48 22.47
CA ALA A 54 -2.85 5.77 22.65
C ALA A 54 -4.37 5.67 22.59
N THR A 55 -5.03 6.52 23.37
CA THR A 55 -6.48 6.72 23.30
C THR A 55 -6.84 8.18 23.04
N VAL A 56 -7.92 8.40 22.31
CA VAL A 56 -8.50 9.71 22.01
C VAL A 56 -9.98 9.62 22.33
N ASP A 57 -10.47 10.53 23.17
CA ASP A 57 -11.85 10.50 23.70
C ASP A 57 -12.27 9.14 24.27
N GLY A 58 -11.32 8.43 24.90
CA GLY A 58 -11.53 7.13 25.51
C GLY A 58 -11.62 5.95 24.52
N LYS A 59 -11.38 6.17 23.23
CA LYS A 59 -11.30 5.12 22.20
C LYS A 59 -9.85 4.86 21.82
N PHE A 60 -9.54 3.62 21.46
CA PHE A 60 -8.23 3.28 20.90
C PHE A 60 -7.96 4.11 19.63
N ALA A 61 -6.75 4.65 19.53
CA ALA A 61 -6.35 5.51 18.42
C ALA A 61 -5.19 4.92 17.63
N TYR A 62 -4.07 4.61 18.27
CA TYR A 62 -2.88 4.07 17.62
C TYR A 62 -1.96 3.36 18.61
N CYS A 63 -0.96 2.66 18.07
CA CYS A 63 0.23 2.27 18.82
C CYS A 63 1.49 2.81 18.14
N ALA A 64 2.44 3.25 18.98
CA ALA A 64 3.68 3.83 18.50
C ALA A 64 4.85 3.35 19.35
N GLY A 65 5.93 2.95 18.68
CA GLY A 65 7.24 2.74 19.26
C GLY A 65 8.05 4.03 19.22
N GLU A 66 8.75 4.33 20.31
CA GLU A 66 9.71 5.42 20.39
C GLU A 66 11.07 4.89 20.84
N THR A 67 12.13 5.37 20.19
CA THR A 67 13.52 5.15 20.60
C THR A 67 14.21 6.47 20.87
N HIS A 68 15.27 6.40 21.67
CA HIS A 68 16.21 7.50 21.89
C HIS A 68 17.62 7.14 21.40
N ALA A 69 17.81 5.93 20.86
CA ALA A 69 19.09 5.48 20.34
C ALA A 69 19.34 6.09 18.95
N GLY A 70 20.38 6.93 18.83
CA GLY A 70 20.74 7.62 17.57
C GLY A 70 19.94 8.91 17.29
N GLY A 71 18.93 9.21 18.10
CA GLY A 71 18.02 10.35 17.94
C GLY A 71 16.63 9.96 18.44
N GLN A 72 15.85 10.91 18.94
CA GLN A 72 14.45 10.62 19.31
C GLN A 72 13.64 10.52 18.02
N TRP A 73 13.04 9.37 17.75
CA TRP A 73 12.11 9.21 16.63
C TRP A 73 11.10 8.10 16.91
N ARG A 74 9.99 8.14 16.17
CA ARG A 74 8.82 7.28 16.37
C ARG A 74 8.47 6.52 15.10
N LEU A 75 7.94 5.33 15.31
CA LEU A 75 7.32 4.52 14.28
C LEU A 75 5.99 4.00 14.83
N GLY A 76 4.92 4.01 14.05
CA GLY A 76 3.63 3.59 14.56
C GLY A 76 2.55 3.50 13.49
N THR A 77 1.39 3.00 13.88
CA THR A 77 0.22 2.92 13.01
C THR A 77 -1.06 3.03 13.83
N ASP A 78 -2.10 3.60 13.22
CA ASP A 78 -3.48 3.64 13.72
C ASP A 78 -4.30 2.40 13.32
N GLY A 79 -3.65 1.44 12.63
CA GLY A 79 -4.28 0.26 12.05
C GLY A 79 -4.71 0.44 10.59
N MET A 80 -4.58 1.64 10.03
CA MET A 80 -4.85 1.92 8.61
C MET A 80 -3.56 2.33 7.89
N GLN A 81 -2.72 3.15 8.52
CA GLN A 81 -1.56 3.76 7.87
C GLN A 81 -0.34 3.80 8.79
N TRP A 82 0.79 3.30 8.29
CA TRP A 82 2.08 3.43 8.96
C TRP A 82 2.65 4.82 8.84
N GLN A 83 3.28 5.27 9.91
CA GLN A 83 3.85 6.60 10.07
C GLN A 83 5.22 6.54 10.74
N LEU A 84 6.14 7.36 10.25
CA LEU A 84 7.42 7.68 10.86
C LEU A 84 7.37 9.11 11.37
N GLY A 85 7.77 9.34 12.62
CA GLY A 85 7.77 10.66 13.25
C GLY A 85 9.14 11.08 13.76
N VAL A 86 9.55 12.33 13.49
CA VAL A 86 10.76 12.95 14.05
C VAL A 86 10.45 14.28 14.73
N PRO A 87 11.12 14.65 15.84
CA PRO A 87 10.88 15.87 16.60
C PRO A 87 11.57 17.08 15.95
N TYR A 88 11.33 17.28 14.66
CA TYR A 88 11.80 18.41 13.88
C TYR A 88 10.66 18.94 13.03
N ALA A 89 10.05 20.06 13.44
CA ALA A 89 8.99 20.74 12.69
C ALA A 89 9.45 22.16 12.30
N PRO A 90 10.00 22.36 11.09
CA PRO A 90 10.49 23.69 10.66
C PRO A 90 9.35 24.70 10.43
N SER A 91 8.15 24.20 10.19
CA SER A 91 6.88 24.94 10.09
C SER A 91 5.73 24.05 10.58
N THR A 92 4.55 24.63 10.81
CA THR A 92 3.31 23.86 10.97
C THR A 92 2.63 23.68 9.62
N GLY A 93 2.10 22.49 9.32
CA GLY A 93 1.46 22.17 8.05
C GLY A 93 2.27 21.18 7.22
N GLU A 94 1.97 21.09 5.93
CA GLU A 94 2.60 20.13 5.02
C GLU A 94 4.08 20.45 4.78
N TRP A 95 4.86 19.40 4.54
CA TRP A 95 6.26 19.49 4.15
C TRP A 95 6.58 18.47 3.05
N GLN A 96 7.58 18.81 2.24
CA GLN A 96 8.18 17.93 1.23
C GLN A 96 9.67 17.78 1.51
N GLY A 97 10.22 16.66 1.08
CA GLY A 97 11.61 16.29 1.34
C GLY A 97 12.03 15.06 0.56
N GLU A 98 13.09 14.42 1.03
CA GLU A 98 13.59 13.15 0.51
C GLU A 98 13.89 12.23 1.69
N TYR A 99 13.87 10.92 1.46
CA TYR A 99 14.45 9.97 2.38
C TYR A 99 15.40 9.03 1.62
N GLU A 100 16.40 8.51 2.33
CA GLU A 100 17.35 7.55 1.80
C GLU A 100 17.46 6.37 2.75
N ILE A 101 17.21 5.14 2.27
CA ILE A 101 17.44 3.89 3.03
C ILE A 101 18.54 3.12 2.33
N ASP A 102 19.62 2.83 3.04
CA ASP A 102 20.76 2.04 2.56
C ASP A 102 21.27 2.47 1.16
N GLY A 103 21.28 3.78 0.87
CA GLY A 103 21.76 4.36 -0.39
C GLY A 103 20.70 4.54 -1.49
N ARG A 104 19.46 4.09 -1.28
CA ARG A 104 18.34 4.33 -2.21
C ARG A 104 17.55 5.55 -1.76
N ARG A 105 17.52 6.58 -2.61
CA ARG A 105 16.86 7.85 -2.34
C ARG A 105 15.48 7.95 -3.01
N MET A 106 14.50 8.43 -2.27
CA MET A 106 13.10 8.54 -2.68
C MET A 106 12.52 9.88 -2.20
N PRO A 107 11.54 10.46 -2.92
CA PRO A 107 10.84 11.64 -2.45
C PRO A 107 10.00 11.32 -1.20
N ALA A 108 9.92 12.28 -0.29
CA ALA A 108 9.18 12.22 0.96
C ALA A 108 8.17 13.37 1.04
N SER A 109 7.03 13.12 1.65
CA SER A 109 6.10 14.18 2.04
C SER A 109 5.40 13.83 3.35
N GLY A 110 4.92 14.85 4.05
CA GLY A 110 4.34 14.65 5.36
C GLY A 110 3.69 15.89 5.95
N VAL A 111 3.29 15.78 7.21
CA VAL A 111 2.69 16.86 7.98
C VAL A 111 3.53 17.14 9.21
N ALA A 112 3.71 18.43 9.51
CA ALA A 112 4.38 18.92 10.69
C ALA A 112 3.38 19.53 11.66
N ALA A 113 3.30 18.99 12.86
CA ALA A 113 2.40 19.41 13.92
C ALA A 113 3.03 19.18 15.30
N ASN A 114 2.76 20.09 16.24
CA ASN A 114 3.17 19.96 17.65
C ASN A 114 4.68 19.71 17.88
N GLY A 115 5.53 20.26 17.02
CA GLY A 115 6.99 20.08 17.12
C GLY A 115 7.52 18.80 16.46
N TRP A 116 6.63 18.00 15.84
CA TRP A 116 6.96 16.77 15.13
C TRP A 116 6.67 16.90 13.64
N SER A 117 7.45 16.21 12.82
CA SER A 117 7.13 15.92 11.42
C SER A 117 6.85 14.44 11.27
N PHE A 118 5.73 14.13 10.61
CA PHE A 118 5.27 12.77 10.32
C PHE A 118 5.32 12.53 8.82
N MET A 119 5.89 11.41 8.42
CA MET A 119 5.90 10.87 7.07
C MET A 119 5.08 9.58 7.06
N TRP A 120 4.25 9.39 6.05
CA TRP A 120 3.53 8.13 5.85
C TRP A 120 4.43 7.13 5.13
N LEU A 121 4.36 5.87 5.57
CA LEU A 121 5.11 4.75 4.97
C LEU A 121 4.13 3.80 4.26
N GLY A 122 4.39 3.49 3.00
CA GLY A 122 3.77 2.34 2.34
C GLY A 122 4.35 1.03 2.88
N LEU A 123 3.79 -0.10 2.42
CA LEU A 123 4.25 -1.43 2.88
C LEU A 123 5.67 -1.74 2.41
N GLN A 124 6.03 -1.30 1.19
CA GLN A 124 7.39 -1.46 0.68
C GLN A 124 8.40 -0.66 1.53
N GLU A 125 8.10 0.60 1.85
CA GLU A 125 8.97 1.41 2.71
C GLU A 125 9.06 0.85 4.13
N LEU A 126 7.97 0.29 4.65
CA LEU A 126 7.98 -0.37 5.95
C LEU A 126 8.88 -1.61 5.96
N ASP A 127 8.87 -2.40 4.89
CA ASP A 127 9.76 -3.55 4.73
C ASP A 127 11.23 -3.12 4.57
N GLU A 128 11.49 -2.01 3.89
CA GLU A 128 12.82 -1.40 3.83
C GLU A 128 13.28 -0.91 5.21
N VAL A 129 12.40 -0.27 5.99
CA VAL A 129 12.66 0.14 7.38
C VAL A 129 12.89 -1.07 8.30
N ARG A 130 12.19 -2.18 8.05
CA ARG A 130 12.30 -3.45 8.81
C ARG A 130 13.64 -4.14 8.60
N ASN A 131 14.15 -4.11 7.37
CA ASN A 131 15.34 -4.85 6.95
C ASN A 131 16.61 -4.00 6.82
N GLY A 132 16.44 -2.68 6.75
CA GLY A 132 17.54 -1.74 6.51
C GLY A 132 18.37 -1.44 7.74
N SER A 133 19.46 -0.69 7.54
CA SER A 133 20.41 -0.35 8.60
C SER A 133 20.31 1.10 9.06
N GLU A 134 20.05 2.01 8.13
CA GLU A 134 19.98 3.46 8.35
C GLU A 134 18.92 4.06 7.41
N ILE A 135 18.21 5.07 7.93
CA ILE A 135 17.40 5.96 7.12
C ILE A 135 17.86 7.41 7.34
N ILE A 136 18.10 8.12 6.26
CA ILE A 136 18.40 9.56 6.26
C ILE A 136 17.13 10.28 5.80
N LEU A 137 16.65 11.24 6.58
CA LEU A 137 15.45 12.00 6.28
C LEU A 137 15.79 13.48 6.09
N ASP A 138 15.58 13.97 4.87
CA ASP A 138 15.82 15.35 4.48
C ASP A 138 14.52 16.15 4.57
N ILE A 139 14.38 16.99 5.61
CA ILE A 139 13.22 17.86 5.84
C ILE A 139 13.67 19.32 5.78
N ALA A 140 13.27 20.01 4.72
CA ALA A 140 13.60 21.42 4.46
C ALA A 140 15.11 21.73 4.48
N ARG A 141 15.68 22.08 5.65
CA ARG A 141 17.10 22.39 5.84
C ARG A 141 17.82 21.46 6.83
N ALA A 142 17.14 20.42 7.30
CA ALA A 142 17.72 19.41 8.17
C ALA A 142 17.83 18.08 7.43
N SER A 143 18.95 17.39 7.66
CA SER A 143 19.17 16.00 7.28
C SER A 143 19.30 15.23 8.59
N ILE A 144 18.47 14.21 8.77
CA ILE A 144 18.30 13.50 10.04
C ILE A 144 18.63 12.03 9.82
N ASP A 145 19.75 11.59 10.38
CA ASP A 145 20.19 10.20 10.31
C ASP A 145 19.55 9.41 11.44
N LEU A 146 18.79 8.37 11.11
CA LEU A 146 18.10 7.51 12.08
C LEU A 146 18.62 6.08 11.93
N SER A 147 19.01 5.49 13.06
CA SER A 147 19.36 4.07 13.09
C SER A 147 18.11 3.20 12.99
N LEU A 148 18.10 2.28 12.04
CA LEU A 148 17.03 1.27 11.89
C LEU A 148 17.21 0.07 12.83
N LYS A 149 18.11 0.16 13.81
CA LYS A 149 18.34 -0.93 14.75
C LYS A 149 17.09 -1.21 15.59
N GLY A 150 16.64 -2.46 15.55
CA GLY A 150 15.50 -2.93 16.35
C GLY A 150 14.14 -2.55 15.78
N THR A 151 14.08 -1.94 14.58
CA THR A 151 12.83 -1.59 13.91
C THR A 151 11.99 -2.84 13.60
N ALA A 152 12.59 -3.94 13.16
CA ALA A 152 11.86 -5.18 12.97
C ALA A 152 11.13 -5.64 14.24
N ALA A 153 11.82 -5.60 15.38
CA ALA A 153 11.24 -6.02 16.66
C ALA A 153 10.14 -5.05 17.13
N VAL A 154 10.33 -3.73 16.97
CA VAL A 154 9.33 -2.74 17.38
C VAL A 154 8.10 -2.76 16.47
N ILE A 155 8.27 -2.96 15.17
CA ILE A 155 7.15 -3.09 14.22
C ILE A 155 6.25 -4.24 14.65
N THR A 156 6.81 -5.42 14.93
CA THR A 156 6.04 -6.57 15.43
C THR A 156 5.32 -6.26 16.74
N LYS A 157 5.95 -5.52 17.66
CA LYS A 157 5.33 -5.16 18.94
C LYS A 157 4.22 -4.09 18.81
N ILE A 158 4.34 -3.20 17.82
CA ILE A 158 3.29 -2.24 17.46
C ILE A 158 2.10 -2.98 16.83
N GLU A 159 2.32 -3.93 15.92
CA GLU A 159 1.27 -4.77 15.34
C GLU A 159 0.52 -5.55 16.43
N GLU A 160 1.24 -6.14 17.39
CA GLU A 160 0.65 -6.77 18.58
C GLU A 160 -0.23 -5.77 19.35
N CYS A 161 0.30 -4.58 19.62
CA CYS A 161 -0.41 -3.53 20.34
C CYS A 161 -1.71 -3.11 19.64
N VAL A 162 -1.68 -2.88 18.32
CA VAL A 162 -2.86 -2.50 17.53
C VAL A 162 -3.88 -3.63 17.51
N SER A 163 -3.45 -4.88 17.29
CA SER A 163 -4.36 -6.04 17.27
C SER A 163 -5.10 -6.23 18.60
N ARG A 164 -4.47 -5.85 19.71
CA ARG A 164 -5.08 -5.88 21.04
C ARG A 164 -5.75 -4.58 21.44
N GLN A 165 -5.80 -3.58 20.55
CA GLN A 165 -6.31 -2.24 20.85
C GLN A 165 -5.69 -1.66 22.14
N GLY A 166 -4.40 -1.92 22.36
CA GLY A 166 -3.64 -1.50 23.54
C GLY A 166 -3.87 -2.34 24.81
N ALA A 167 -4.65 -3.42 24.78
CA ALA A 167 -4.93 -4.25 25.94
C ALA A 167 -3.80 -5.28 26.24
N GLY A 168 -3.47 -5.46 27.52
CA GLY A 168 -2.62 -6.57 27.99
C GLY A 168 -1.11 -6.31 28.04
N GLY A 169 -0.67 -5.04 28.00
CA GLY A 169 0.74 -4.67 28.11
C GLY A 169 1.34 -4.92 29.50
N ASN A 170 1.79 -6.15 29.77
CA ASN A 170 2.90 -6.53 30.66
C ASN A 170 2.97 -8.06 30.79
N ALA A 171 3.77 -8.70 29.94
CA ALA A 171 4.30 -10.03 30.17
C ALA A 171 5.73 -10.10 29.63
N SER A 172 6.71 -10.10 30.54
CA SER A 172 8.10 -10.43 30.21
C SER A 172 8.18 -11.89 29.75
N ALA A 173 8.70 -12.12 28.55
CA ALA A 173 8.88 -13.44 27.98
C ALA A 173 9.94 -14.25 28.76
N ALA A 174 9.52 -15.34 29.41
CA ALA A 174 10.41 -16.41 29.84
C ALA A 174 10.26 -17.58 28.85
N SER A 175 11.32 -17.81 28.07
CA SER A 175 11.42 -18.91 27.11
C SER A 175 11.41 -20.27 27.84
N THR A 176 10.55 -21.19 27.39
CA THR A 176 10.64 -22.60 27.75
C THR A 176 10.85 -23.42 26.47
N ALA A 177 11.95 -24.15 26.40
CA ALA A 177 12.29 -25.03 25.29
C ALA A 177 11.29 -26.20 25.21
N GLN A 178 10.58 -26.33 24.08
CA GLN A 178 9.78 -27.49 23.72
C GLN A 178 10.32 -28.14 22.43
N SER A 179 10.14 -29.46 22.34
CA SER A 179 10.66 -30.36 21.30
C SER A 179 10.27 -29.93 19.88
N GLN A 180 11.22 -30.02 18.95
CA GLN A 180 11.13 -29.46 17.60
C GLN A 180 10.28 -30.35 16.69
N THR A 181 9.24 -29.76 16.08
CA THR A 181 8.38 -30.45 15.10
C THR A 181 8.40 -29.67 13.78
N ASP A 182 8.69 -30.36 12.68
CA ASP A 182 8.57 -29.82 11.32
C ASP A 182 7.29 -30.35 10.67
N LEU A 183 6.53 -29.48 10.01
CA LEU A 183 5.21 -29.77 9.43
C LEU A 183 5.25 -29.52 7.92
N TYR A 184 4.52 -30.34 7.15
CA TYR A 184 4.56 -30.32 5.68
C TYR A 184 3.14 -30.30 5.08
N PRO A 185 2.38 -29.20 5.23
CA PRO A 185 1.06 -29.08 4.63
C PRO A 185 1.14 -29.03 3.10
N THR A 186 0.20 -29.71 2.45
CA THR A 186 0.05 -29.75 0.99
C THR A 186 -1.04 -28.81 0.52
N PHE A 187 -0.91 -28.30 -0.70
CA PHE A 187 -1.92 -27.44 -1.32
C PHE A 187 -3.13 -28.24 -1.79
N GLU A 188 -4.31 -27.87 -1.28
CA GLU A 188 -5.60 -28.44 -1.65
C GLU A 188 -6.57 -27.32 -2.10
N MET A 189 -7.78 -27.68 -2.55
CA MET A 189 -8.79 -26.68 -2.87
C MET A 189 -9.09 -25.81 -1.64
N CYS A 190 -9.00 -24.48 -1.80
CA CYS A 190 -9.26 -23.53 -0.72
C CYS A 190 -10.66 -23.74 -0.12
N GLN A 191 -10.71 -23.75 1.20
CA GLN A 191 -11.97 -23.86 1.92
C GLN A 191 -12.74 -22.53 1.79
N PRO A 192 -14.09 -22.54 1.73
CA PRO A 192 -14.88 -21.31 1.66
C PRO A 192 -14.50 -20.33 2.77
N ALA A 193 -14.49 -19.02 2.47
CA ALA A 193 -14.15 -17.99 3.46
C ALA A 193 -15.03 -18.15 4.73
N GLY A 194 -14.38 -18.11 5.90
CA GLY A 194 -15.03 -18.30 7.21
C GLY A 194 -15.36 -19.74 7.60
N SER A 195 -15.11 -20.75 6.74
CA SER A 195 -15.35 -22.16 7.07
C SER A 195 -14.24 -22.79 7.92
N VAL A 196 -13.04 -22.23 7.89
CA VAL A 196 -11.90 -22.57 8.73
C VAL A 196 -11.50 -21.37 9.60
N ARG A 197 -10.98 -21.61 10.79
CA ARG A 197 -10.62 -20.58 11.77
C ARG A 197 -9.62 -21.10 12.78
N THR A 198 -8.88 -20.19 13.41
CA THR A 198 -8.10 -20.52 14.62
C THR A 198 -9.07 -20.87 15.76
N GLU A 199 -9.05 -22.12 16.24
CA GLU A 199 -9.94 -22.54 17.35
C GLU A 199 -9.32 -22.35 18.72
N ARG A 200 -7.99 -22.28 18.81
CA ARG A 200 -7.24 -22.24 20.07
C ARG A 200 -6.06 -21.26 19.97
N ASN A 201 -5.83 -20.53 21.05
CA ASN A 201 -4.63 -19.72 21.23
C ASN A 201 -3.83 -20.29 22.41
N GLY A 202 -2.67 -20.84 22.10
CA GLY A 202 -1.68 -21.37 23.02
C GLY A 202 -0.51 -20.39 23.24
N PRO A 203 0.61 -20.85 23.82
CA PRO A 203 1.78 -20.00 24.02
C PRO A 203 2.39 -19.53 22.69
N GLU A 204 3.06 -18.37 22.73
CA GLU A 204 3.82 -17.82 21.60
C GLU A 204 4.95 -18.78 21.20
N THR A 205 5.11 -19.01 19.89
CA THR A 205 6.13 -19.86 19.31
C THR A 205 6.65 -19.25 18.01
N ALA A 206 7.97 -19.31 17.81
CA ALA A 206 8.59 -18.88 16.56
C ALA A 206 8.54 -20.01 15.54
N VAL A 207 7.97 -19.74 14.37
CA VAL A 207 7.83 -20.70 13.27
C VAL A 207 8.46 -20.12 12.01
N THR A 208 9.27 -20.92 11.33
CA THR A 208 9.79 -20.65 10.00
C THR A 208 8.83 -21.22 8.98
N PHE A 209 8.16 -20.35 8.24
CA PHE A 209 7.36 -20.74 7.08
C PHE A 209 8.26 -20.79 5.88
N ARG A 210 8.33 -21.95 5.24
CA ARG A 210 9.18 -22.22 4.09
C ARG A 210 8.32 -22.68 2.92
N VAL A 211 8.67 -22.25 1.73
CA VAL A 211 8.11 -22.79 0.49
C VAL A 211 9.18 -23.66 -0.14
N ASP A 212 8.86 -24.94 -0.35
CA ASP A 212 9.79 -25.82 -1.03
C ASP A 212 9.87 -25.48 -2.53
N ASN A 213 10.98 -25.85 -3.19
CA ASN A 213 11.13 -25.64 -4.64
C ASN A 213 10.12 -26.44 -5.48
N SER A 214 9.41 -27.40 -4.88
CA SER A 214 8.29 -28.10 -5.52
C SER A 214 7.07 -27.21 -5.77
N VAL A 215 6.94 -26.08 -5.06
CA VAL A 215 5.90 -25.08 -5.33
C VAL A 215 6.42 -24.14 -6.42
N PRO A 216 5.77 -24.05 -7.60
CA PRO A 216 6.34 -23.38 -8.78
C PRO A 216 6.20 -21.85 -8.74
N VAL A 217 5.35 -21.33 -7.86
CA VAL A 217 5.04 -19.92 -7.74
C VAL A 217 5.22 -19.44 -6.30
N PRO A 218 5.46 -18.13 -6.09
CA PRO A 218 5.41 -17.57 -4.76
C PRO A 218 4.03 -17.79 -4.11
N VAL A 219 4.01 -18.00 -2.80
CA VAL A 219 2.76 -18.25 -2.05
C VAL A 219 2.49 -17.08 -1.12
N ASP A 220 1.26 -16.62 -1.10
CA ASP A 220 0.79 -15.63 -0.14
C ASP A 220 0.47 -16.34 1.17
N LEU A 221 1.08 -15.88 2.25
CA LEU A 221 0.90 -16.42 3.59
C LEU A 221 -0.14 -15.60 4.34
N PHE A 222 -1.07 -16.29 4.99
CA PHE A 222 -2.13 -15.71 5.80
C PHE A 222 -2.24 -16.39 7.15
N TRP A 223 -2.54 -15.61 8.18
CA TRP A 223 -3.10 -16.14 9.41
C TRP A 223 -4.63 -16.09 9.35
N ILE A 224 -5.30 -17.18 9.70
CA ILE A 224 -6.76 -17.24 9.77
C ILE A 224 -7.18 -17.02 11.23
N ASP A 225 -7.82 -15.90 11.53
CA ASP A 225 -8.19 -15.54 12.89
C ASP A 225 -9.34 -16.41 13.46
N PRO A 226 -9.72 -16.24 14.75
CA PRO A 226 -10.83 -16.97 15.35
C PRO A 226 -12.21 -16.69 14.75
N ASN A 227 -12.36 -15.60 13.99
CA ASN A 227 -13.57 -15.28 13.24
C ASN A 227 -13.55 -15.90 11.83
N GLY A 228 -12.46 -16.56 11.43
CA GLY A 228 -12.26 -17.13 10.10
C GLY A 228 -11.84 -16.10 9.04
N THR A 229 -11.37 -14.92 9.48
CA THR A 229 -10.86 -13.87 8.58
C THR A 229 -9.38 -14.09 8.32
N SER A 230 -8.97 -14.03 7.05
CA SER A 230 -7.57 -14.17 6.62
C SER A 230 -6.83 -12.83 6.70
N HIS A 231 -5.73 -12.81 7.44
CA HIS A 231 -4.83 -11.67 7.59
C HIS A 231 -3.53 -11.95 6.83
N PRO A 232 -3.15 -11.17 5.81
CA PRO A 232 -1.94 -11.42 5.01
C PRO A 232 -0.66 -11.11 5.79
N TYR A 233 0.38 -11.92 5.58
CA TYR A 233 1.70 -11.82 6.22
C TYR A 233 2.86 -11.76 5.21
N GLY A 234 2.53 -11.67 3.91
CA GLY A 234 3.50 -11.51 2.84
C GLY A 234 3.63 -12.75 1.97
N GLN A 235 4.48 -12.64 0.96
CA GLN A 235 4.66 -13.65 -0.06
C GLN A 235 6.00 -14.36 0.11
N ILE A 236 6.02 -15.69 -0.01
CA ILE A 236 7.23 -16.49 0.11
C ILE A 236 7.49 -17.15 -1.26
N ALA A 237 8.58 -16.77 -1.91
CA ALA A 237 8.98 -17.36 -3.19
C ALA A 237 9.47 -18.81 -3.04
N PRO A 238 9.49 -19.62 -4.12
CA PRO A 238 10.01 -20.99 -4.09
C PRO A 238 11.43 -21.07 -3.51
N GLY A 239 11.63 -21.96 -2.55
CA GLY A 239 12.90 -22.15 -1.84
C GLY A 239 13.19 -21.10 -0.75
N GLN A 240 12.37 -20.06 -0.62
CA GLN A 240 12.51 -19.03 0.42
C GLN A 240 11.80 -19.43 1.72
N SER A 241 12.13 -18.70 2.78
CA SER A 241 11.48 -18.85 4.07
C SER A 241 11.37 -17.51 4.78
N ILE A 242 10.31 -17.35 5.56
CA ILE A 242 10.12 -16.23 6.49
C ILE A 242 9.94 -16.80 7.90
N GLN A 243 10.67 -16.26 8.87
CA GLN A 243 10.48 -16.58 10.28
C GLN A 243 9.50 -15.59 10.89
N MET A 244 8.52 -16.09 11.64
CA MET A 244 7.59 -15.25 12.38
C MET A 244 7.27 -15.80 13.75
N ASN A 245 6.92 -14.89 14.64
CA ASN A 245 6.31 -15.24 15.90
C ASN A 245 4.81 -15.42 15.69
N THR A 246 4.31 -16.57 16.10
CA THR A 246 2.89 -16.92 16.06
C THR A 246 2.51 -17.60 17.39
N TYR A 247 1.31 -18.17 17.51
CA TYR A 247 0.90 -18.88 18.73
C TYR A 247 0.54 -20.31 18.37
N ALA A 248 0.86 -21.25 19.27
CA ALA A 248 0.39 -22.63 19.11
C ALA A 248 -1.15 -22.64 19.02
N GLY A 249 -1.72 -23.35 18.07
CA GLY A 249 -3.15 -23.37 17.75
C GLY A 249 -3.59 -22.36 16.68
N HIS A 250 -2.73 -21.41 16.28
CA HIS A 250 -3.02 -20.53 15.15
C HIS A 250 -3.10 -21.35 13.86
N LEU A 251 -4.16 -21.10 13.09
CA LEU A 251 -4.32 -21.67 11.77
C LEU A 251 -3.70 -20.73 10.73
N TRP A 252 -2.71 -21.22 10.01
CA TRP A 252 -2.09 -20.53 8.89
C TRP A 252 -2.57 -21.12 7.58
N MET A 253 -2.58 -20.29 6.54
CA MET A 253 -2.93 -20.64 5.18
C MET A 253 -1.85 -20.07 4.27
N ALA A 254 -1.17 -20.90 3.50
CA ALA A 254 -0.48 -20.44 2.30
C ALA A 254 -1.38 -20.66 1.10
N THR A 255 -1.40 -19.72 0.16
CA THR A 255 -2.12 -19.88 -1.11
C THR A 255 -1.26 -19.44 -2.27
N ASP A 256 -1.32 -20.17 -3.37
CA ASP A 256 -0.71 -19.81 -4.64
C ASP A 256 -1.66 -18.98 -5.54
N GLY A 257 -2.76 -18.50 -4.97
CA GLY A 257 -3.88 -17.86 -5.64
C GLY A 257 -5.02 -18.84 -5.97
N GLY A 258 -4.72 -20.11 -6.26
CA GLY A 258 -5.70 -21.10 -6.70
C GLY A 258 -6.00 -22.23 -5.69
N SER A 259 -5.01 -22.60 -4.88
CA SER A 259 -5.05 -23.69 -3.90
C SER A 259 -4.50 -23.20 -2.57
N CYS A 260 -4.95 -23.80 -1.47
CA CYS A 260 -4.58 -23.41 -0.12
C CYS A 260 -3.98 -24.60 0.64
N ALA A 261 -2.86 -24.36 1.33
CA ALA A 261 -2.28 -25.26 2.30
C ALA A 261 -2.55 -24.71 3.70
N TYR A 262 -3.37 -25.42 4.49
CA TYR A 262 -3.71 -25.02 5.85
C TYR A 262 -2.87 -25.76 6.87
N GLN A 263 -2.37 -25.06 7.89
CA GLN A 263 -1.62 -25.67 8.98
C GLN A 263 -1.95 -25.00 10.31
N GLU A 264 -2.47 -25.78 11.26
CA GLU A 264 -2.52 -25.38 12.67
C GLU A 264 -1.11 -25.51 13.26
N VAL A 265 -0.64 -24.48 13.96
CA VAL A 265 0.68 -24.52 14.61
C VAL A 265 0.62 -25.41 15.84
N GLU A 266 1.34 -26.52 15.83
CA GLU A 266 1.45 -27.37 17.02
C GLU A 266 2.41 -26.75 18.07
N PRO A 267 2.20 -26.98 19.38
CA PRO A 267 3.17 -26.60 20.40
C PRO A 267 4.56 -27.19 20.10
N GLY A 268 5.57 -26.34 19.92
CA GLY A 268 6.95 -26.76 19.58
C GLY A 268 7.23 -26.85 18.07
N ALA A 269 6.27 -26.51 17.20
CA ALA A 269 6.53 -26.40 15.77
C ALA A 269 7.62 -25.36 15.49
N GLN A 270 8.63 -25.73 14.68
CA GLN A 270 9.72 -24.83 14.29
C GLN A 270 9.68 -24.47 12.81
N THR A 271 9.28 -25.41 11.95
CA THR A 271 9.21 -25.18 10.52
C THR A 271 7.88 -25.68 9.97
N ILE A 272 7.23 -24.86 9.16
CA ILE A 272 6.10 -25.28 8.31
C ILE A 272 6.59 -25.13 6.87
N THR A 273 6.79 -26.25 6.18
CA THR A 273 7.24 -26.26 4.79
C THR A 273 6.07 -26.61 3.87
N PHE A 274 5.60 -25.64 3.10
CA PHE A 274 4.57 -25.85 2.10
C PHE A 274 5.15 -26.59 0.89
N VAL A 275 4.48 -27.67 0.48
CA VAL A 275 4.91 -28.55 -0.63
C VAL A 275 3.73 -28.83 -1.56
N VAL A 276 4.00 -29.01 -2.85
CA VAL A 276 3.01 -29.61 -3.76
C VAL A 276 3.14 -31.13 -3.62
N ASP A 277 2.01 -31.84 -3.53
CA ASP A 277 2.01 -33.30 -3.45
C ASP A 277 2.81 -33.89 -4.63
N ALA A 278 4.01 -34.40 -4.34
CA ALA A 278 4.74 -35.27 -5.24
C ALA A 278 4.80 -36.65 -4.59
N PRO A 279 4.34 -37.73 -5.27
CA PRO A 279 4.66 -39.08 -4.80
C PRO A 279 6.19 -39.20 -4.72
N PRO A 280 6.72 -40.05 -3.82
CA PRO A 280 8.15 -40.07 -3.54
C PRO A 280 8.96 -40.33 -4.81
N ASP A 281 9.81 -39.36 -5.13
CA ASP A 281 11.06 -39.45 -5.88
C ASP A 281 11.07 -40.30 -7.15
N THR A 282 10.99 -39.66 -8.32
CA THR A 282 11.82 -40.03 -9.48
C THR A 282 12.10 -38.79 -10.32
N GLY A 283 13.35 -38.31 -10.27
CA GLY A 283 13.77 -37.07 -10.91
C GLY A 283 13.70 -37.00 -12.44
N GLY A 284 13.97 -35.79 -12.94
CA GLY A 284 14.40 -35.55 -14.32
C GLY A 284 13.48 -34.62 -15.14
N ASN A 285 14.00 -33.41 -15.37
CA ASN A 285 13.83 -32.56 -16.56
C ASN A 285 12.48 -31.91 -16.88
N GLY A 286 12.51 -30.57 -16.94
CA GLY A 286 11.71 -29.76 -17.86
C GLY A 286 10.46 -29.15 -17.24
N VAL A 287 10.54 -27.88 -16.81
CA VAL A 287 9.36 -27.05 -16.54
C VAL A 287 8.64 -26.83 -17.87
N SER A 288 7.44 -27.39 -18.00
CA SER A 288 6.45 -26.98 -18.99
C SER A 288 5.23 -26.46 -18.24
N ASP A 289 4.81 -25.24 -18.60
CA ASP A 289 3.53 -24.60 -18.26
C ASP A 289 2.38 -25.61 -18.23
N ASN A 290 1.70 -25.71 -17.09
CA ASN A 290 0.34 -26.25 -17.03
C ASN A 290 -0.63 -25.06 -16.93
N ASP A 291 -0.90 -24.48 -18.09
CA ASP A 291 -1.95 -23.51 -18.36
C ASP A 291 -3.33 -24.10 -18.02
N THR A 292 -3.87 -23.76 -16.84
CA THR A 292 -5.28 -24.08 -16.50
C THR A 292 -6.27 -23.16 -17.23
N GLY A 293 -5.78 -22.20 -18.02
CA GLY A 293 -6.58 -21.22 -18.74
C GLY A 293 -7.23 -20.14 -17.86
N LYS A 294 -6.95 -20.15 -16.55
CA LYS A 294 -7.55 -19.27 -15.54
C LYS A 294 -6.56 -18.28 -14.93
N LEU A 295 -7.07 -17.12 -14.54
CA LEU A 295 -6.34 -16.10 -13.79
C LEU A 295 -6.18 -16.53 -12.31
N PRO A 296 -5.02 -16.28 -11.69
CA PRO A 296 -4.64 -16.88 -10.41
C PRO A 296 -5.45 -16.39 -9.20
N GLY A 297 -5.67 -15.09 -9.05
CA GLY A 297 -6.41 -14.47 -7.96
C GLY A 297 -7.94 -14.47 -8.12
N THR A 298 -8.48 -14.25 -9.33
CA THR A 298 -9.94 -14.30 -9.55
C THR A 298 -10.46 -15.69 -9.90
N GLY A 299 -9.60 -16.59 -10.39
CA GLY A 299 -10.01 -17.91 -10.90
C GLY A 299 -10.82 -17.86 -12.21
N LEU A 300 -10.95 -16.68 -12.83
CA LEU A 300 -11.68 -16.47 -14.08
C LEU A 300 -10.92 -17.07 -15.26
N THR A 301 -11.62 -17.68 -16.22
CA THR A 301 -10.99 -17.97 -17.51
C THR A 301 -10.70 -16.67 -18.25
N HIS A 302 -9.76 -16.70 -19.20
CA HIS A 302 -9.49 -15.54 -20.05
C HIS A 302 -10.73 -15.04 -20.80
N GLU A 303 -11.66 -15.93 -21.16
CA GLU A 303 -12.94 -15.55 -21.79
C GLU A 303 -13.88 -14.83 -20.82
N GLN A 304 -14.00 -15.31 -19.58
CA GLN A 304 -14.82 -14.66 -18.56
C GLN A 304 -14.25 -13.29 -18.17
N ALA A 305 -12.92 -13.20 -18.01
CA ALA A 305 -12.24 -11.95 -17.74
C ALA A 305 -12.41 -10.96 -18.91
N ALA A 306 -12.28 -11.41 -20.17
CA ALA A 306 -12.54 -10.58 -21.34
C ALA A 306 -13.99 -10.06 -21.37
N ALA A 307 -14.97 -10.88 -20.99
CA ALA A 307 -16.36 -10.44 -20.89
C ALA A 307 -16.57 -9.39 -19.78
N LEU A 308 -15.85 -9.51 -18.67
CA LEU A 308 -15.87 -8.51 -17.58
C LEU A 308 -15.09 -7.25 -17.91
N ILE A 309 -14.06 -7.28 -18.74
CA ILE A 309 -13.41 -6.08 -19.29
C ILE A 309 -14.36 -5.41 -20.31
N GLY A 310 -14.87 -6.20 -21.26
CA GLY A 310 -15.69 -5.73 -22.37
C GLY A 310 -14.92 -4.79 -23.31
N GLY A 311 -15.66 -4.14 -24.21
CA GLY A 311 -15.02 -3.36 -25.28
C GLY A 311 -14.32 -4.23 -26.32
N GLU A 312 -13.56 -3.60 -27.20
CA GLU A 312 -12.77 -4.29 -28.22
C GLU A 312 -11.43 -4.74 -27.65
N LYS A 313 -11.01 -5.96 -28.00
CA LYS A 313 -9.66 -6.43 -27.69
C LYS A 313 -8.64 -5.49 -28.36
N PRO A 314 -7.54 -5.12 -27.68
CA PRO A 314 -6.51 -4.27 -28.27
C PRO A 314 -5.96 -4.84 -29.58
N SER A 315 -5.68 -3.95 -30.54
CA SER A 315 -5.18 -4.35 -31.87
C SER A 315 -3.79 -4.97 -31.76
N GLN A 316 -3.56 -6.07 -32.49
CA GLN A 316 -2.21 -6.65 -32.61
C GLN A 316 -1.27 -5.78 -33.44
N GLU A 317 -1.81 -4.85 -34.23
CA GLU A 317 -1.02 -3.87 -35.00
C GLU A 317 -0.32 -2.86 -34.09
N ALA A 318 -0.66 -2.82 -32.80
CA ALA A 318 0.05 -2.04 -31.79
C ALA A 318 1.50 -2.52 -31.59
N PHE A 319 1.80 -3.79 -31.91
CA PHE A 319 3.14 -4.34 -31.79
C PHE A 319 3.93 -4.18 -33.10
N PHE A 320 5.03 -3.44 -33.03
CA PHE A 320 5.99 -3.22 -34.12
C PHE A 320 7.35 -3.83 -33.78
N ASP A 321 8.24 -4.00 -34.78
CA ASP A 321 9.59 -4.56 -34.56
C ASP A 321 10.37 -3.75 -33.49
N PRO A 322 11.01 -4.40 -32.50
CA PRO A 322 11.28 -5.85 -32.37
C PRO A 322 10.18 -6.69 -31.69
N TYR A 323 9.05 -6.10 -31.30
CA TYR A 323 8.01 -6.71 -30.46
C TYR A 323 6.88 -7.39 -31.23
N LYS A 324 7.01 -7.57 -32.55
CA LYS A 324 5.95 -8.10 -33.41
C LYS A 324 5.44 -9.50 -33.04
N ASP A 325 6.22 -10.27 -32.28
CA ASP A 325 5.86 -11.59 -31.78
C ASP A 325 5.16 -11.56 -30.41
N CYS A 326 5.05 -10.38 -29.80
CA CYS A 326 4.20 -10.19 -28.64
C CYS A 326 2.71 -10.36 -29.00
N LYS A 327 1.92 -10.76 -28.01
CA LYS A 327 0.46 -10.87 -28.12
C LYS A 327 -0.21 -10.26 -26.90
N TRP A 328 -1.42 -9.73 -27.08
CA TRP A 328 -2.25 -9.33 -25.94
C TRP A 328 -2.77 -10.54 -25.14
N ALA A 329 -2.47 -10.54 -23.84
CA ALA A 329 -3.00 -11.43 -22.81
C ALA A 329 -3.76 -10.63 -21.74
N ILE A 330 -4.53 -11.32 -20.90
CA ILE A 330 -5.18 -10.69 -19.74
C ILE A 330 -4.35 -10.98 -18.50
N ASN A 331 -4.22 -9.99 -17.63
CA ASN A 331 -3.65 -10.14 -16.30
C ASN A 331 -4.56 -9.50 -15.26
N GLU A 332 -4.23 -9.71 -13.99
CA GLU A 332 -4.94 -9.11 -12.86
C GLU A 332 -4.01 -8.68 -11.73
N THR A 333 -4.46 -7.70 -10.96
CA THR A 333 -3.74 -7.20 -9.78
C THR A 333 -4.75 -7.04 -8.64
N PRO A 334 -4.44 -7.52 -7.42
CA PRO A 334 -5.27 -7.23 -6.25
C PRO A 334 -5.50 -5.73 -6.09
N PHE A 335 -6.76 -5.33 -5.90
CA PHE A 335 -7.11 -3.92 -5.84
C PHE A 335 -8.23 -3.68 -4.81
N PRO A 336 -8.04 -2.79 -3.82
CA PRO A 336 -9.08 -2.51 -2.84
C PRO A 336 -10.27 -1.78 -3.46
N THR A 337 -11.46 -2.36 -3.30
CA THR A 337 -12.71 -1.74 -3.75
C THR A 337 -13.50 -1.23 -2.54
N LEU A 338 -14.37 -0.23 -2.76
CA LEU A 338 -15.25 0.28 -1.71
C LEU A 338 -16.21 -0.80 -1.17
N ASP A 339 -16.47 -1.83 -1.97
CA ASP A 339 -17.39 -2.93 -1.67
C ASP A 339 -16.68 -4.16 -1.09
N GLY A 340 -15.36 -4.09 -0.85
CA GLY A 340 -14.56 -5.20 -0.30
C GLY A 340 -13.31 -5.53 -1.12
N PRO A 341 -12.69 -6.71 -0.92
CA PRO A 341 -11.55 -7.15 -1.72
C PRO A 341 -11.97 -7.28 -3.20
N GLY A 342 -11.11 -6.82 -4.09
CA GLY A 342 -11.34 -6.86 -5.52
C GLY A 342 -10.06 -7.02 -6.32
N TYR A 343 -10.21 -7.03 -7.63
CA TYR A 343 -9.11 -7.13 -8.58
C TYR A 343 -9.28 -6.10 -9.68
N LEU A 344 -8.16 -5.62 -10.20
CA LEU A 344 -8.09 -4.89 -11.46
C LEU A 344 -7.80 -5.91 -12.56
N LEU A 345 -8.69 -6.02 -13.55
CA LEU A 345 -8.48 -6.78 -14.78
C LEU A 345 -8.00 -5.85 -15.89
N TYR A 346 -7.03 -6.29 -16.68
CA TYR A 346 -6.46 -5.47 -17.76
C TYR A 346 -5.76 -6.33 -18.82
N TYR A 347 -5.68 -5.82 -20.05
CA TYR A 347 -4.87 -6.40 -21.11
C TYR A 347 -3.41 -5.95 -20.99
N VAL A 348 -2.50 -6.90 -21.18
CA VAL A 348 -1.04 -6.71 -21.15
C VAL A 348 -0.39 -7.35 -22.36
N PRO A 349 0.79 -6.87 -22.79
CA PRO A 349 1.64 -7.63 -23.69
C PRO A 349 2.13 -8.91 -23.01
N GLU A 350 2.19 -9.97 -23.81
CA GLU A 350 2.91 -11.21 -23.50
C GLU A 350 3.96 -11.42 -24.60
N CYS A 351 5.23 -11.40 -24.22
CA CYS A 351 6.37 -11.45 -25.11
C CYS A 351 7.31 -12.57 -24.67
N LYS A 352 7.60 -13.54 -25.56
CA LYS A 352 8.43 -14.72 -25.24
C LYS A 352 8.05 -15.42 -23.91
N GLY A 353 6.74 -15.47 -23.61
CA GLY A 353 6.20 -16.07 -22.38
C GLY A 353 6.21 -15.17 -21.14
N ARG A 354 6.76 -13.95 -21.21
CA ARG A 354 6.73 -12.97 -20.12
C ARG A 354 5.54 -12.04 -20.29
N LYS A 355 4.77 -11.80 -19.24
CA LYS A 355 3.65 -10.84 -19.20
C LYS A 355 4.03 -9.62 -18.37
N SER A 356 3.51 -8.45 -18.72
CA SER A 356 3.62 -7.30 -17.82
C SER A 356 2.70 -7.47 -16.61
N LEU A 357 3.13 -6.93 -15.47
CA LEU A 357 2.41 -6.96 -14.20
C LEU A 357 2.40 -5.57 -13.58
N LEU A 358 1.21 -5.15 -13.14
CA LEU A 358 1.03 -3.97 -12.31
C LEU A 358 0.99 -4.35 -10.84
N ASP A 359 1.50 -3.47 -10.00
CA ASP A 359 1.29 -3.45 -8.56
C ASP A 359 0.50 -2.22 -8.13
N TYR A 360 -0.27 -2.34 -7.05
CA TYR A 360 -1.09 -1.28 -6.49
C TYR A 360 -0.53 -0.78 -5.16
N ALA A 361 -0.35 0.54 -5.05
CA ALA A 361 0.01 1.20 -3.80
C ALA A 361 -1.04 2.24 -3.39
N GLY A 362 -1.43 2.26 -2.12
CA GLY A 362 -2.26 3.33 -1.55
C GLY A 362 -1.44 4.60 -1.29
N GLY A 363 -2.10 5.76 -1.21
CA GLY A 363 -1.45 7.01 -0.83
C GLY A 363 -2.43 8.11 -0.40
N ALA A 364 -1.92 9.13 0.31
CA ALA A 364 -2.75 10.14 0.99
C ALA A 364 -3.58 11.01 0.03
N HIS A 365 -3.04 11.29 -1.16
CA HIS A 365 -3.70 12.11 -2.18
C HIS A 365 -4.11 11.30 -3.40
N TYR A 366 -3.34 10.25 -3.70
CA TYR A 366 -3.50 9.37 -4.85
C TYR A 366 -3.11 7.96 -4.45
N SER A 367 -3.81 6.96 -4.95
CA SER A 367 -3.25 5.62 -5.07
C SER A 367 -2.59 5.43 -6.43
N GLU A 368 -1.71 4.47 -6.57
CA GLU A 368 -0.81 4.36 -7.70
C GLU A 368 -0.81 2.94 -8.28
N LEU A 369 -0.63 2.85 -9.59
CA LEU A 369 -0.29 1.62 -10.28
C LEU A 369 1.10 1.74 -10.89
N THR A 370 1.97 0.81 -10.55
CA THR A 370 3.35 0.78 -11.02
C THR A 370 3.60 -0.51 -11.76
N VAL A 371 4.33 -0.44 -12.87
CA VAL A 371 4.79 -1.65 -13.57
C VAL A 371 5.88 -2.28 -12.71
N VAL A 372 5.66 -3.49 -12.22
CA VAL A 372 6.65 -4.26 -11.44
C VAL A 372 7.31 -5.36 -12.26
N ASP A 373 6.65 -5.77 -13.34
CA ASP A 373 7.25 -6.61 -14.37
C ASP A 373 6.82 -6.12 -15.76
N SER A 374 7.75 -6.09 -16.72
CA SER A 374 7.48 -5.69 -18.11
C SER A 374 7.74 -6.85 -19.05
N ALA A 375 6.78 -7.16 -19.92
CA ALA A 375 6.95 -8.15 -20.98
C ALA A 375 8.09 -7.77 -21.94
N PHE A 376 8.31 -6.47 -22.17
CA PHE A 376 9.34 -5.98 -23.09
C PHE A 376 10.76 -6.23 -22.58
N ALA A 377 10.92 -6.43 -21.27
CA ALA A 377 12.19 -6.89 -20.70
C ALA A 377 12.68 -8.22 -21.31
N ALA A 378 11.80 -9.02 -21.94
CA ALA A 378 12.18 -10.22 -22.68
C ALA A 378 13.05 -9.98 -23.93
N TYR A 379 13.21 -8.71 -24.36
CA TYR A 379 14.10 -8.31 -25.46
C TYR A 379 15.34 -7.54 -24.99
N SER A 380 15.44 -7.25 -23.70
CA SER A 380 16.63 -6.62 -23.12
C SER A 380 17.64 -7.68 -22.68
N GLU A 381 18.92 -7.44 -22.97
CA GLU A 381 20.03 -8.22 -22.39
C GLU A 381 20.45 -7.69 -21.01
N GLU A 382 20.04 -6.46 -20.67
CA GLU A 382 20.28 -5.85 -19.35
C GLU A 382 19.14 -6.16 -18.37
N PRO A 383 19.43 -6.29 -17.06
CA PRO A 383 18.41 -6.41 -16.03
C PRO A 383 17.44 -5.23 -16.11
N PHE A 384 16.19 -5.50 -16.47
CA PHE A 384 15.14 -4.49 -16.47
C PHE A 384 14.90 -4.06 -15.03
N THR A 385 15.26 -2.82 -14.72
CA THR A 385 14.82 -2.16 -13.49
C THR A 385 13.54 -1.43 -13.85
N PRO A 386 12.39 -1.77 -13.24
CA PRO A 386 11.17 -1.02 -13.48
C PRO A 386 11.43 0.46 -13.18
N PRO A 387 10.83 1.39 -13.94
CA PRO A 387 11.18 2.80 -13.88
C PRO A 387 10.98 3.45 -12.51
N GLY A 388 10.31 2.76 -11.57
CA GLY A 388 10.09 3.23 -10.19
C GLY A 388 9.10 4.38 -10.10
N TYR A 389 8.57 4.84 -11.23
CA TYR A 389 7.55 5.89 -11.30
C TYR A 389 6.17 5.27 -11.62
N PRO A 390 5.10 5.79 -11.00
CA PRO A 390 3.76 5.26 -11.18
C PRO A 390 3.26 5.56 -12.60
N LEU A 391 2.78 4.52 -13.27
CA LEU A 391 2.18 4.60 -14.61
C LEU A 391 0.78 5.23 -14.53
N VAL A 392 0.06 4.95 -13.44
CA VAL A 392 -1.28 5.48 -13.21
C VAL A 392 -1.37 6.05 -11.80
N ARG A 393 -1.90 7.27 -11.67
CA ARG A 393 -2.29 7.85 -10.38
C ARG A 393 -3.80 7.96 -10.31
N ILE A 394 -4.36 7.59 -9.18
CA ILE A 394 -5.79 7.37 -9.01
C ILE A 394 -6.28 8.27 -7.88
N ALA A 395 -7.24 9.13 -8.18
CA ALA A 395 -7.86 10.04 -7.22
C ALA A 395 -9.34 9.72 -7.04
N ASP A 396 -9.88 10.16 -5.90
CA ASP A 396 -11.31 10.32 -5.72
C ASP A 396 -11.78 11.59 -6.45
N PRO A 397 -12.66 11.48 -7.47
CA PRO A 397 -13.19 12.65 -8.18
C PRO A 397 -14.27 13.39 -7.37
N GLY A 398 -14.64 12.90 -6.18
CA GLY A 398 -15.73 13.42 -5.36
C GLY A 398 -17.10 13.15 -5.97
N GLU A 399 -18.10 13.91 -5.53
CA GLU A 399 -19.48 13.84 -6.03
C GLU A 399 -19.82 15.03 -6.95
N GLY A 400 -20.85 14.88 -7.78
CA GLY A 400 -21.35 15.95 -8.65
C GLY A 400 -20.70 15.97 -10.03
N ASP A 401 -20.26 17.14 -10.48
CA ASP A 401 -19.62 17.31 -11.79
C ASP A 401 -18.17 16.83 -11.74
N LEU A 402 -17.97 15.55 -12.03
CA LEU A 402 -16.66 14.89 -11.93
C LEU A 402 -15.61 15.53 -12.84
N ARG A 403 -15.99 16.06 -14.01
CA ARG A 403 -15.04 16.71 -14.94
C ARG A 403 -14.63 18.08 -14.41
N ALA A 404 -15.57 18.85 -13.84
CA ALA A 404 -15.26 20.10 -13.18
C ALA A 404 -14.39 19.89 -11.92
N ASN A 405 -14.73 18.90 -11.09
CA ASN A 405 -13.97 18.54 -9.90
C ASN A 405 -12.53 18.13 -10.26
N LEU A 406 -12.37 17.32 -11.31
CA LEU A 406 -11.06 16.94 -11.82
C LEU A 406 -10.23 18.16 -12.21
N LEU A 407 -10.81 19.12 -12.94
CA LEU A 407 -10.10 20.33 -13.33
C LEU A 407 -9.69 21.18 -12.12
N VAL A 408 -10.56 21.28 -11.10
CA VAL A 408 -10.22 21.96 -9.84
C VAL A 408 -9.04 21.26 -9.17
N ARG A 409 -9.05 19.93 -9.09
CA ARG A 409 -7.97 19.14 -8.51
C ARG A 409 -6.66 19.34 -9.27
N VAL A 410 -6.66 19.22 -10.59
CA VAL A 410 -5.42 19.42 -11.37
C VAL A 410 -4.85 20.82 -11.17
N ARG A 411 -5.71 21.86 -11.15
CA ARG A 411 -5.27 23.23 -10.89
C ARG A 411 -4.71 23.42 -9.47
N SER A 412 -5.23 22.74 -8.46
CA SER A 412 -4.70 22.86 -7.09
C SER A 412 -3.30 22.27 -6.92
N GLU A 413 -2.92 21.32 -7.78
CA GLU A 413 -1.58 20.71 -7.79
C GLU A 413 -0.55 21.52 -8.62
N MET A 414 -0.98 22.63 -9.24
CA MET A 414 -0.08 23.49 -10.02
C MET A 414 0.62 24.51 -9.12
N GLU A 415 1.95 24.54 -9.20
CA GLU A 415 2.77 25.56 -8.52
C GLU A 415 2.52 26.98 -9.04
N ASP A 416 2.34 27.13 -10.36
CA ASP A 416 2.12 28.45 -10.97
C ASP A 416 0.64 28.87 -10.95
N SER A 417 0.28 29.60 -9.90
CA SER A 417 -1.05 30.17 -9.72
C SER A 417 -1.52 31.09 -10.86
N ALA A 418 -0.61 31.71 -11.61
CA ALA A 418 -0.97 32.57 -12.75
C ALA A 418 -1.38 31.75 -13.98
N MET A 419 -0.90 30.50 -14.08
CA MET A 419 -1.24 29.57 -15.15
C MET A 419 -2.50 28.76 -14.83
N GLN A 420 -2.82 28.52 -13.56
CA GLN A 420 -4.02 27.78 -13.14
C GLN A 420 -5.31 28.16 -13.90
N PRO A 421 -5.72 29.45 -13.99
CA PRO A 421 -6.96 29.80 -14.68
C PRO A 421 -6.92 29.59 -16.21
N LYS A 422 -5.73 29.45 -16.79
CA LYS A 422 -5.50 29.28 -18.24
C LYS A 422 -5.53 27.81 -18.68
N CYS A 423 -5.38 26.89 -17.73
CA CYS A 423 -5.43 25.45 -17.95
C CYS A 423 -6.87 24.95 -17.94
N GLY A 424 -7.25 24.13 -18.91
CA GLY A 424 -8.62 23.62 -19.03
C GLY A 424 -8.67 22.28 -19.74
N ILE A 425 -9.87 21.70 -19.80
CA ILE A 425 -10.10 20.46 -20.57
C ILE A 425 -10.01 20.81 -22.05
N LEU A 426 -9.05 20.20 -22.73
CA LEU A 426 -8.84 20.42 -24.16
C LEU A 426 -9.91 19.67 -24.97
N PRO A 427 -10.43 20.28 -26.05
CA PRO A 427 -11.22 19.55 -27.04
C PRO A 427 -10.25 18.66 -27.84
N THR A 428 -10.21 17.36 -27.55
CA THR A 428 -9.26 16.44 -28.17
C THR A 428 -9.96 15.37 -29.00
N ASP A 429 -9.41 15.13 -30.19
CA ASP A 429 -9.70 14.02 -31.11
C ASP A 429 -8.44 13.15 -31.31
N TYR A 430 -7.63 12.99 -30.25
CA TYR A 430 -6.40 12.20 -30.30
C TYR A 430 -6.72 10.76 -30.73
N THR A 431 -6.30 10.42 -31.94
CA THR A 431 -6.41 9.07 -32.48
C THR A 431 -5.48 8.14 -31.69
N GLY A 432 -6.02 7.05 -31.15
CA GLY A 432 -5.24 6.06 -30.38
C GLY A 432 -5.39 6.15 -28.86
N LEU A 433 -6.11 7.16 -28.33
CA LEU A 433 -6.48 7.19 -26.92
C LEU A 433 -7.87 6.56 -26.67
N PRO A 434 -8.15 6.08 -25.44
CA PRO A 434 -9.48 5.62 -25.06
C PRO A 434 -10.56 6.67 -25.36
N ALA A 435 -11.75 6.26 -25.79
CA ALA A 435 -12.80 7.19 -26.24
C ALA A 435 -13.30 8.16 -25.14
N ASP A 436 -13.09 7.83 -23.87
CA ASP A 436 -13.45 8.60 -22.69
C ASP A 436 -12.29 9.43 -22.12
N HIS A 437 -11.16 9.52 -22.82
CA HIS A 437 -10.00 10.29 -22.38
C HIS A 437 -10.32 11.77 -22.15
N ILE A 438 -9.57 12.38 -21.24
CA ILE A 438 -9.66 13.78 -20.86
C ILE A 438 -8.23 14.32 -20.81
N VAL A 439 -7.89 15.26 -21.68
CA VAL A 439 -6.61 15.97 -21.60
C VAL A 439 -6.84 17.32 -20.96
N ILE A 440 -6.01 17.65 -19.97
CA ILE A 440 -5.99 18.98 -19.34
C ILE A 440 -4.71 19.67 -19.81
N GLY A 441 -4.85 20.82 -20.45
CA GLY A 441 -3.72 21.54 -21.01
C GLY A 441 -4.00 23.03 -21.16
N LEU A 442 -3.05 23.74 -21.75
CA LEU A 442 -3.19 25.17 -21.96
C LEU A 442 -4.28 25.45 -23.00
N MET A 443 -5.32 26.16 -22.60
CA MET A 443 -6.45 26.45 -23.49
C MET A 443 -5.98 27.20 -24.74
N PRO A 444 -6.58 26.95 -25.93
CA PRO A 444 -6.13 27.54 -27.20
C PRO A 444 -5.97 29.06 -27.17
N GLU A 445 -6.87 29.77 -26.49
CA GLU A 445 -6.86 31.22 -26.32
C GLU A 445 -5.65 31.75 -25.53
N HIS A 446 -4.98 30.90 -24.74
CA HIS A 446 -3.85 31.24 -23.90
C HIS A 446 -2.51 30.71 -24.43
N ARG A 447 -2.46 30.07 -25.60
CA ARG A 447 -1.21 29.48 -26.15
C ARG A 447 -0.09 30.49 -26.38
N ASN A 448 -0.42 31.77 -26.57
CA ASN A 448 0.55 32.86 -26.72
C ASN A 448 1.06 33.40 -25.38
N ASP A 449 0.47 32.98 -24.26
CA ASP A 449 0.89 33.40 -22.91
C ASP A 449 2.03 32.51 -22.37
N LYS A 450 2.57 31.58 -23.18
CA LYS A 450 3.65 30.70 -22.77
C LYS A 450 4.93 31.51 -22.49
N PRO A 451 5.73 31.11 -21.48
CA PRO A 451 7.04 31.71 -21.26
C PRO A 451 7.96 31.59 -22.49
N GLU A 452 8.75 32.63 -22.76
CA GLU A 452 9.64 32.72 -23.93
C GLU A 452 10.64 31.54 -24.01
N TYR A 453 11.07 31.00 -22.86
CA TYR A 453 11.99 29.85 -22.82
C TYR A 453 11.34 28.52 -23.25
N LEU A 454 10.01 28.44 -23.34
CA LEU A 454 9.27 27.25 -23.82
C LEU A 454 8.87 27.35 -25.30
N GLU A 455 9.30 28.39 -26.01
CA GLU A 455 9.06 28.50 -27.45
C GLU A 455 9.39 27.23 -28.27
N PRO A 456 10.51 26.53 -28.05
CA PRO A 456 10.86 25.33 -28.81
C PRO A 456 10.10 24.06 -28.37
N TYR A 457 9.51 24.02 -27.17
CA TYR A 457 8.85 22.83 -26.60
C TYR A 457 7.31 22.88 -26.68
N GLY A 458 6.73 24.04 -27.03
CA GLY A 458 5.28 24.22 -27.12
C GLY A 458 4.64 24.61 -25.78
N ALA A 459 3.35 24.34 -25.62
CA ALA A 459 2.57 24.66 -24.41
C ALA A 459 2.50 23.50 -23.40
N VAL A 460 3.31 22.48 -23.62
CA VAL A 460 3.31 21.21 -22.91
C VAL A 460 3.90 21.38 -21.50
N GLY A 461 3.34 20.70 -20.50
CA GLY A 461 3.79 20.73 -19.10
C GLY A 461 3.38 21.98 -18.31
N LEU A 462 2.72 22.96 -18.95
CA LEU A 462 2.32 24.23 -18.32
C LEU A 462 1.16 24.09 -17.32
N CYS A 463 0.44 22.97 -17.37
CA CYS A 463 -0.71 22.69 -16.51
C CYS A 463 -0.38 21.74 -15.35
N GLY A 464 0.88 21.77 -14.91
CA GLY A 464 1.36 21.01 -13.77
C GLY A 464 1.59 19.52 -14.08
N PRO A 465 1.90 18.73 -13.05
CA PRO A 465 2.28 17.31 -13.20
C PRO A 465 1.16 16.41 -13.71
N PHE A 466 -0.08 16.88 -13.66
CA PHE A 466 -1.28 16.16 -14.10
C PHE A 466 -1.91 16.73 -15.38
N GLY A 467 -1.21 17.65 -16.05
CA GLY A 467 -1.58 18.17 -17.34
C GLY A 467 -0.96 17.40 -18.51
N GLU A 468 -1.25 17.85 -19.72
CA GLU A 468 -0.60 17.41 -20.96
C GLU A 468 0.92 17.58 -20.82
N ASN A 469 1.64 16.47 -20.97
CA ASN A 469 3.10 16.43 -20.99
C ASN A 469 3.62 16.02 -22.37
N ASP A 470 4.93 15.88 -22.49
CA ASP A 470 5.61 15.63 -23.76
C ASP A 470 5.50 14.17 -24.21
N GLY A 471 4.85 13.32 -23.41
CA GLY A 471 4.46 11.95 -23.74
C GLY A 471 2.93 11.76 -23.81
N VAL A 472 2.49 10.51 -23.67
CA VAL A 472 1.08 10.15 -23.66
C VAL A 472 0.55 10.24 -22.23
N SER A 473 -0.07 11.38 -21.92
CA SER A 473 -0.71 11.63 -20.62
C SER A 473 -2.17 12.02 -20.77
N PHE A 474 -3.07 11.38 -20.03
CA PHE A 474 -4.48 11.70 -20.04
C PHE A 474 -5.19 11.19 -18.80
N TRP A 475 -6.36 11.76 -18.52
CA TRP A 475 -7.26 11.30 -17.49
C TRP A 475 -8.37 10.44 -18.07
N ARG A 476 -8.87 9.48 -17.28
CA ARG A 476 -10.16 8.82 -17.48
C ARG A 476 -10.96 8.87 -16.18
N ILE A 477 -12.28 8.89 -16.26
CA ILE A 477 -13.14 8.81 -15.08
C ILE A 477 -14.08 7.62 -15.27
N PHE A 478 -13.85 6.56 -14.51
CA PHE A 478 -14.65 5.35 -14.56
C PHE A 478 -14.64 4.65 -13.20
N GLN A 479 -15.72 3.91 -12.90
CA GLN A 479 -15.90 3.14 -11.66
C GLN A 479 -15.63 3.99 -10.40
N ARG A 480 -16.19 5.21 -10.44
CA ARG A 480 -16.13 6.25 -9.39
C ARG A 480 -14.73 6.71 -9.01
N ARG A 481 -13.76 6.60 -9.93
CA ARG A 481 -12.37 7.00 -9.73
C ARG A 481 -11.88 7.84 -10.91
N ALA A 482 -10.99 8.77 -10.65
CA ALA A 482 -10.26 9.51 -11.67
C ALA A 482 -8.86 8.91 -11.82
N TRP A 483 -8.52 8.47 -13.02
CA TRP A 483 -7.29 7.75 -13.34
C TRP A 483 -6.45 8.61 -14.27
N PHE A 484 -5.32 9.12 -13.79
CA PHE A 484 -4.32 9.81 -14.58
C PHE A 484 -3.30 8.81 -15.09
N PHE A 485 -3.28 8.61 -16.40
CA PHE A 485 -2.29 7.79 -17.09
C PHE A 485 -1.14 8.68 -17.51
N ASN A 486 0.08 8.28 -17.19
CA ASN A 486 1.31 8.89 -17.68
C ASN A 486 2.19 7.82 -18.31
N LEU A 487 1.98 7.57 -19.60
CA LEU A 487 2.57 6.45 -20.32
C LEU A 487 3.93 6.81 -20.95
N GLY A 488 4.40 8.05 -20.80
CA GLY A 488 5.66 8.51 -21.36
C GLY A 488 5.66 8.67 -22.89
N GLN A 489 6.83 8.94 -23.46
CA GLN A 489 7.04 9.13 -24.91
C GLN A 489 7.23 7.81 -25.67
N ASP A 490 7.63 6.76 -24.96
CA ASP A 490 7.92 5.48 -25.59
C ASP A 490 6.61 4.77 -25.91
N ALA A 491 6.47 4.32 -27.16
CA ALA A 491 5.27 3.64 -27.66
C ALA A 491 5.04 2.23 -27.06
N TYR A 492 5.78 1.86 -26.02
CA TYR A 492 5.72 0.57 -25.34
C TYR A 492 4.78 0.65 -24.16
N GLN A 493 3.51 0.34 -24.39
CA GLN A 493 2.53 0.32 -23.31
C GLN A 493 2.53 -1.08 -22.69
N ASP A 494 3.05 -1.19 -21.47
CA ASP A 494 2.98 -2.39 -20.63
C ASP A 494 1.54 -2.81 -20.28
N ILE A 495 0.57 -1.96 -20.60
CA ILE A 495 -0.86 -2.20 -20.43
C ILE A 495 -1.65 -1.57 -21.57
N ASP A 496 -2.82 -2.10 -21.85
CA ASP A 496 -3.83 -1.36 -22.58
C ASP A 496 -4.64 -0.48 -21.62
N ALA A 497 -4.44 0.83 -21.69
CA ALA A 497 -5.09 1.78 -20.79
C ALA A 497 -6.62 1.80 -20.90
N ALA A 498 -7.20 1.35 -22.02
CA ALA A 498 -8.65 1.28 -22.21
C ALA A 498 -9.28 0.12 -21.41
N SER A 499 -8.55 -0.98 -21.23
CA SER A 499 -9.03 -2.23 -20.64
C SER A 499 -9.19 -2.25 -19.12
N LEU A 500 -8.60 -1.31 -18.39
CA LEU A 500 -8.59 -1.32 -16.93
C LEU A 500 -10.02 -1.41 -16.38
N THR A 501 -10.31 -2.49 -15.67
CA THR A 501 -11.64 -2.77 -15.13
C THR A 501 -11.55 -3.35 -13.73
N LEU A 502 -12.09 -2.62 -12.76
CA LEU A 502 -12.24 -3.10 -11.39
C LEU A 502 -13.39 -4.10 -11.29
N VAL A 503 -13.11 -5.23 -10.65
CA VAL A 503 -14.09 -6.25 -10.31
C VAL A 503 -14.10 -6.50 -8.81
N THR A 504 -15.28 -6.82 -8.29
CA THR A 504 -15.50 -7.21 -6.89
C THR A 504 -16.32 -8.48 -6.84
N SER A 505 -16.28 -9.19 -5.71
CA SER A 505 -17.07 -10.42 -5.54
C SER A 505 -18.56 -10.12 -5.69
N ASP A 506 -19.28 -11.02 -6.35
CA ASP A 506 -20.74 -10.97 -6.41
C ASP A 506 -21.44 -11.61 -5.20
N GLY A 507 -20.68 -12.21 -4.28
CA GLY A 507 -21.18 -12.92 -3.10
C GLY A 507 -21.70 -14.33 -3.37
N ALA A 508 -21.70 -14.79 -4.62
CA ALA A 508 -22.12 -16.12 -5.06
C ALA A 508 -20.94 -16.97 -5.60
N GLY A 509 -19.70 -16.53 -5.34
CA GLY A 509 -18.49 -17.16 -5.86
C GLY A 509 -18.11 -16.71 -7.28
N GLY A 510 -18.78 -15.69 -7.81
CA GLY A 510 -18.42 -15.04 -9.07
C GLY A 510 -17.91 -13.61 -8.88
N TRP A 511 -17.69 -12.94 -10.01
CA TRP A 511 -17.13 -11.59 -10.09
C TRP A 511 -18.03 -10.68 -10.91
N LYS A 512 -18.16 -9.44 -10.48
CA LYS A 512 -18.92 -8.39 -11.19
C LYS A 512 -18.09 -7.12 -11.28
N ARG A 513 -18.35 -6.31 -12.32
CA ARG A 513 -17.75 -4.98 -12.45
C ARG A 513 -18.21 -4.08 -11.30
N VAL A 514 -17.28 -3.34 -10.71
CA VAL A 514 -17.60 -2.20 -9.84
C VAL A 514 -18.35 -1.15 -10.67
N GLN A 515 -19.38 -0.52 -10.11
CA GLN A 515 -20.19 0.50 -10.81
C GLN A 515 -19.70 1.91 -10.51
#